data_AF-A0A1Q7YKU0-F1
#
_entry.id   AF-A0A1Q7YKU0-F1
#
_cell.length_a   1.000
_cell.length_b   1.000
_cell.length_c   1.000
_cell.angle_alpha   90.00
_cell.angle_beta   90.00
_cell.angle_gamma   90.00
#
_symmetry.space_group_name_H-M   'P 1'
#
loop_
_entity.id
_entity.type
_entity.pdbx_description
1 polymer ?
#
loop_
_entity_poly.entity_id
_entity_poly.type
_entity_poly.pdbx_seq_one_letter_code
_entity_poly.pdbx_strand_id
1 'polypeptide(L)'
;MALKDRRVLFISYNGMLDPLGQSQVIPYLRELSREGVRFTLLSFERADAYSQEGIARCESLRQQLAAHDIDWHWLRYHQRPSLPATVYDVAAYLPQSRSA
;
A
#
# COMPACT_ATOMS: atom_id res chain seq x y z
N MET A 1 0.30 6.60 21.91
CA MET A 1 0.10 7.58 20.81
C MET A 1 -1.36 7.55 20.36
N ALA A 2 -1.92 8.65 19.84
CA ALA A 2 -3.32 8.75 19.43
C ALA A 2 -3.75 7.75 18.33
N LEU A 3 -2.78 7.20 17.60
CA LEU A 3 -2.99 6.30 16.46
C LEU A 3 -2.84 4.80 16.78
N LYS A 4 -2.49 4.45 18.02
CA LYS A 4 -2.31 3.05 18.42
C LYS A 4 -3.59 2.23 18.11
N ASP A 5 -3.40 1.03 17.58
CA ASP A 5 -4.45 0.06 17.18
C ASP A 5 -5.35 0.53 16.02
N ARG A 6 -5.00 1.62 15.31
CA ARG A 6 -5.71 2.04 14.09
C ARG A 6 -5.31 1.20 12.90
N ARG A 7 -6.29 0.93 12.03
CA ARG A 7 -6.09 0.36 10.69
C ARG A 7 -6.10 1.50 9.68
N VAL A 8 -5.05 1.58 8.87
CA VAL A 8 -4.85 2.65 7.89
C VAL A 8 -4.64 2.05 6.51
N LEU A 9 -5.39 2.54 5.53
CA LEU A 9 -5.13 2.29 4.11
C LEU A 9 -4.20 3.40 3.60
N PHE A 10 -2.97 3.03 3.23
CA PHE A 10 -2.00 3.92 2.62
C PHE A 10 -1.94 3.66 1.12
N ILE A 11 -2.29 4.65 0.31
CA ILE A 11 -2.30 4.53 -1.16
C ILE A 11 -1.18 5.39 -1.74
N SER A 12 -0.29 4.76 -2.52
CA SER A 12 0.83 5.41 -3.19
C SER A 12 0.79 5.15 -4.69
N TYR A 13 0.89 6.22 -5.49
CA TYR A 13 1.11 6.08 -6.93
C TYR A 13 2.55 5.76 -7.32
N ASN A 14 3.51 5.99 -6.41
CA ASN A 14 4.87 5.54 -6.59
C ASN A 14 4.98 4.06 -6.23
N GLY A 15 5.82 3.34 -6.96
CA GLY A 15 6.14 1.96 -6.64
C GLY A 15 6.97 1.85 -5.36
N MET A 16 6.76 0.80 -4.59
CA MET A 16 7.57 0.47 -3.43
C MET A 16 8.89 -0.18 -3.84
N LEU A 17 9.03 -0.64 -5.08
CA LEU A 17 10.35 -1.02 -5.62
C LEU A 17 11.17 0.17 -6.13
N ASP A 18 10.53 1.34 -6.30
CA ASP A 18 11.21 2.56 -6.75
C ASP A 18 12.07 3.14 -5.61
N PRO A 19 13.17 3.85 -5.94
CA PRO A 19 14.06 4.45 -4.93
C PRO A 19 13.35 5.32 -3.90
N LEU A 20 12.28 6.02 -4.32
CA LEU A 20 11.50 6.89 -3.44
C LEU A 20 10.63 6.10 -2.45
N GLY A 21 10.00 5.01 -2.89
CA GLY A 21 9.24 4.11 -2.02
C GLY A 21 10.13 3.46 -0.96
N GLN A 22 11.32 3.01 -1.37
CA GLN A 22 12.33 2.41 -0.49
C GLN A 22 12.89 3.39 0.55
N SER A 23 13.25 4.61 0.13
CA SER A 23 13.94 5.56 1.00
C SER A 23 13.00 6.38 1.90
N GLN A 24 11.73 6.54 1.52
CA GLN A 24 10.80 7.40 2.25
C GLN A 24 9.61 6.61 2.80
N VAL A 25 8.80 6.01 1.92
CA VAL A 25 7.51 5.43 2.31
C VAL A 25 7.68 4.28 3.30
N ILE A 26 8.49 3.29 2.94
CA ILE A 26 8.65 2.07 3.75
C ILE A 26 9.18 2.37 5.16
N PRO A 27 10.26 3.17 5.35
CA PRO A 27 10.74 3.54 6.69
C PRO A 27 9.67 4.17 7.58
N TYR A 28 8.87 5.11 7.05
CA TYR A 28 7.81 5.76 7.84
C TYR A 28 6.72 4.77 8.28
N LEU A 29 6.25 3.93 7.36
CA LEU A 29 5.22 2.93 7.70
C LEU A 29 5.73 1.93 8.73
N ARG A 30 7.01 1.52 8.63
CA ARG A 30 7.64 0.62 9.60
C ARG A 30 7.70 1.25 10.99
N GLU A 31 8.17 2.49 11.10
CA GLU A 31 8.26 3.15 12.41
C GLU A 31 6.88 3.40 13.03
N LEU A 32 5.89 3.82 12.24
CA LEU A 32 4.51 3.95 12.73
C LEU A 32 3.88 2.60 13.09
N SER A 33 4.24 1.53 12.38
CA SER A 33 3.77 0.19 12.72
C SER A 33 4.33 -0.30 14.06
N ARG A 34 5.59 0.03 14.36
CA ARG A 34 6.19 -0.23 15.68
C ARG A 34 5.46 0.49 16.82
N GLU A 35 4.79 1.61 16.53
CA GLU A 35 3.93 2.31 17.49
C GLU A 35 2.51 1.72 17.61
N GLY A 36 2.22 0.63 16.89
CA GLY A 36 0.97 -0.13 16.96
C GLY A 36 -0.06 0.25 15.89
N VAL A 37 0.33 0.94 14.83
CA VAL A 37 -0.55 1.22 13.68
C VAL A 37 -0.49 0.04 12.70
N ARG A 38 -1.64 -0.43 12.21
CA ARG A 38 -1.67 -1.50 11.20
C ARG A 38 -1.94 -0.91 9.83
N PHE A 39 -1.09 -1.21 8.86
CA PHE A 39 -1.19 -0.66 7.51
C PHE A 39 -1.63 -1.71 6.50
N THR A 40 -2.55 -1.31 5.63
CA THR A 40 -2.70 -1.88 4.29
C THR A 40 -2.08 -0.90 3.32
N LEU A 41 -1.01 -1.31 2.63
CA LEU A 41 -0.30 -0.51 1.64
C LEU A 41 -0.78 -0.92 0.25
N LEU A 42 -1.25 0.05 -0.53
CA LEU A 42 -1.60 -0.13 -1.93
C LEU A 42 -0.66 0.72 -2.78
N SER A 43 0.17 0.10 -3.61
CA SER A 43 1.06 0.81 -4.54
C SER A 43 0.76 0.46 -5.99
N PHE A 44 1.19 1.34 -6.91
CA PHE A 44 1.12 1.12 -8.34
C PHE A 44 2.53 0.95 -8.92
N GLU A 45 2.91 -0.29 -9.22
CA GLU A 45 4.24 -0.63 -9.73
C GLU A 45 4.29 -0.57 -11.26
N ARG A 46 5.48 -0.25 -11.77
CA ARG A 46 5.76 -0.20 -13.20
C ARG A 46 5.89 -1.60 -13.79
N ALA A 47 5.97 -1.69 -15.11
CA ALA A 47 5.92 -2.97 -15.84
C ALA A 47 7.09 -3.92 -15.50
N ASP A 48 8.24 -3.38 -15.10
CA ASP A 48 9.42 -4.12 -14.64
C ASP A 48 9.16 -4.94 -13.38
N ALA A 49 8.30 -4.46 -12.47
CA ALA A 49 7.87 -5.21 -11.29
C ALA A 49 7.08 -6.50 -11.62
N TYR A 50 6.56 -6.62 -12.85
CA TYR A 50 5.82 -7.79 -13.33
C TYR A 50 6.67 -8.72 -14.22
N SER A 51 7.98 -8.44 -14.36
CA SER A 51 8.93 -9.42 -14.89
C SER A 51 9.17 -10.54 -13.87
N GLN A 52 9.78 -11.66 -14.29
CA GLN A 52 10.10 -12.76 -13.37
C GLN A 52 10.97 -12.31 -12.19
N GLU A 53 11.98 -11.48 -12.46
CA GLU A 53 12.85 -10.89 -11.43
C GLU A 53 12.08 -9.87 -10.57
N GLY A 54 11.26 -9.02 -11.20
CA GLY A 54 10.42 -8.04 -10.52
C GLY A 54 9.45 -8.70 -9.52
N ILE A 55 8.80 -9.78 -9.93
CA ILE A 55 7.89 -10.55 -9.06
C ILE A 55 8.64 -11.11 -7.86
N ALA A 56 9.85 -11.66 -8.06
CA ALA A 56 10.67 -12.14 -6.96
C ALA A 56 11.04 -11.02 -5.97
N ARG A 57 11.34 -9.81 -6.49
CA ARG A 57 11.59 -8.63 -5.66
C ARG A 57 10.35 -8.17 -4.91
N CYS A 58 9.18 -8.14 -5.55
CA CYS A 58 7.91 -7.83 -4.88
C CYS A 58 7.62 -8.84 -3.77
N GLU A 59 7.79 -10.13 -4.03
CA GLU A 59 7.57 -11.17 -3.03
C GLU A 59 8.51 -11.04 -1.83
N SER A 60 9.79 -10.79 -2.08
CA SER A 60 10.77 -10.53 -1.02
C SER A 60 10.39 -9.32 -0.18
N LEU A 61 9.99 -8.22 -0.82
CA LEU A 61 9.58 -7.02 -0.10
C LEU A 61 8.26 -7.21 0.65
N ARG A 62 7.30 -7.97 0.10
CA ARG A 62 6.06 -8.34 0.79
C ARG A 62 6.35 -9.06 2.09
N GLN A 63 7.27 -10.03 2.08
CA GLN A 63 7.66 -10.76 3.30
C GLN A 63 8.30 -9.83 4.34
N GLN A 64 9.15 -8.90 3.90
CA GLN A 64 9.76 -7.92 4.80
C GLN A 64 8.70 -6.99 5.43
N LEU A 65 7.71 -6.54 4.66
CA LEU A 65 6.63 -5.69 5.16
C LEU A 65 5.66 -6.44 6.08
N ALA A 66 5.35 -7.69 5.76
CA ALA A 66 4.51 -8.55 6.60
C ALA A 66 5.12 -8.79 7.99
N ALA A 67 6.45 -8.88 8.09
CA ALA A 67 7.15 -8.95 9.37
C ALA A 67 6.98 -7.69 10.25
N HIS A 68 6.47 -6.61 9.68
CA HIS A 68 6.14 -5.36 10.35
C HIS A 68 4.63 -5.09 10.39
N ASP A 69 3.76 -6.10 10.27
CA ASP A 69 2.30 -5.93 10.25
C ASP A 69 1.79 -4.94 9.16
N ILE A 70 2.53 -4.84 8.05
CA ILE A 70 2.16 -4.07 6.87
C ILE A 70 1.73 -5.04 5.78
N ASP A 71 0.44 -5.04 5.46
CA ASP A 71 -0.13 -5.82 4.36
C ASP A 71 0.00 -5.07 3.05
N TRP A 72 0.87 -5.53 2.15
CA TRP A 72 1.19 -4.82 0.90
C TRP A 72 0.58 -5.48 -0.33
N HIS A 73 -0.17 -4.68 -1.07
CA HIS A 73 -0.77 -4.99 -2.36
C HIS A 73 -0.14 -4.09 -3.43
N TRP A 74 0.51 -4.70 -4.43
CA TRP A 74 1.00 -3.96 -5.60
C TRP A 74 0.11 -4.21 -6.81
N LEU A 75 -0.41 -3.12 -7.35
CA LEU A 75 -1.18 -3.11 -8.58
C LEU A 75 -0.32 -2.60 -9.73
N ARG A 76 -0.71 -2.95 -10.95
CA ARG A 76 -0.01 -2.50 -12.13
C ARG A 76 -0.35 -1.04 -12.38
N TYR A 77 0.66 -0.20 -12.55
CA TYR A 77 0.48 1.17 -13.00
C TYR A 77 -0.09 1.20 -14.42
N HIS A 78 -1.19 1.92 -14.63
CA HIS A 78 -1.79 2.16 -15.94
C HIS A 78 -1.65 3.65 -16.27
N GLN A 79 -1.13 3.96 -17.47
CA GLN A 79 -0.93 5.34 -17.94
C GLN A 79 -2.24 6.14 -18.14
N ARG A 80 -3.41 5.50 -18.03
CA ARG A 80 -4.72 6.13 -18.06
C ARG A 80 -5.44 5.81 -16.75
N PRO A 81 -5.58 6.76 -15.81
CA PRO A 81 -6.19 6.45 -14.53
C PRO A 81 -7.71 6.42 -14.71
N SER A 82 -8.31 5.23 -14.80
CA SER A 82 -9.75 5.04 -14.53
C SER A 82 -10.05 5.01 -13.01
N LEU A 83 -9.00 4.92 -12.19
CA LEU A 83 -9.04 4.75 -10.74
C LEU A 83 -9.61 5.92 -9.90
N PRO A 84 -9.57 7.21 -10.28
CA PRO A 84 -10.15 8.27 -9.47
C PRO A 84 -11.65 8.06 -9.25
N ALA A 85 -12.35 7.58 -10.29
CA ALA A 85 -13.77 7.23 -10.20
C ALA A 85 -13.99 6.03 -9.25
N THR A 86 -13.17 4.99 -9.34
CA THR A 86 -13.29 3.80 -8.48
C THR A 86 -13.00 4.10 -7.01
N VAL A 87 -12.02 4.95 -6.71
CA VAL A 87 -11.72 5.36 -5.32
C VAL A 87 -12.82 6.27 -4.77
N TYR A 88 -13.38 7.15 -5.59
CA TYR A 88 -14.56 7.94 -5.23
C TYR A 88 -15.77 7.03 -4.91
N ASP A 89 -16.02 6.02 -5.74
CA ASP A 89 -17.12 5.08 -5.52
C ASP A 89 -16.93 4.29 -4.22
N VAL A 90 -15.73 3.77 -3.94
CA VAL A 90 -15.44 3.05 -2.69
C VAL A 90 -15.55 3.98 -1.47
N ALA A 91 -15.06 5.22 -1.55
CA ALA A 91 -15.16 6.20 -0.48
C ALA A 91 -16.61 6.67 -0.24
N ALA A 92 -17.43 6.76 -1.29
CA ALA A 92 -18.85 7.12 -1.22
C ALA A 92 -19.76 5.97 -0.74
N TYR A 93 -19.33 4.72 -0.88
CA TYR A 93 -20.06 3.53 -0.40
C TYR A 93 -19.74 3.10 1.03
N LEU A 94 -18.53 3.42 1.55
CA LEU A 94 -18.16 3.14 2.95
C LEU A 94 -19.04 3.80 4.05
N PRO A 95 -19.74 4.94 3.84
CA PRO A 95 -20.66 5.49 4.83
C PRO A 95 -22.00 4.73 4.94
N GLN A 96 -22.40 3.96 3.92
CA GLN A 96 -23.73 3.34 3.86
C GLN A 96 -23.80 1.95 4.53
N SER A 97 -22.67 1.29 4.81
CA SER A 97 -22.65 -0.06 5.39
C SER A 97 -22.60 -0.13 6.93
N ARG A 98 -22.77 1.02 7.62
CA ARG A 98 -22.84 1.08 9.10
C ARG A 98 -24.28 1.11 9.65
N SER A 99 -25.27 0.78 8.85
CA SER A 99 -26.68 0.66 9.25
C SER A 99 -27.17 -0.77 9.07
N ALA A 100 -26.63 -1.71 9.85
CA ALA A 100 -27.22 -3.02 10.09
C ALA A 100 -26.75 -3.54 11.46
#